data_AF-A0A645HLG9-F1
#
_entry.id   AF-A0A645HLG9-F1
#
_cell.length_a   1.000
_cell.length_b   1.000
_cell.length_c   1.000
_cell.angle_alpha   90.00
_cell.angle_beta   90.00
_cell.angle_gamma   90.00
#
_symmetry.space_group_name_H-M   'P 1'
#
loop_
_entity.id
_entity.type
_entity.pdbx_description
1 polymer ?
#
loop_
_entity_poly.entity_id
_entity_poly.type
_entity_poly.pdbx_seq_one_letter_code
_entity_poly.pdbx_strand_id
1 'polypeptide(L)'
;MNYGKTYDEKIVGVLHDVIEDCPQITLDYLLQQGFPKEIVFAIECLTKNPPNQDYTEFVKQTEKSPLAVAVKMNDLRDNMDLTRFTKPLTERDYKRLNKYLTAYLYLKEKY
;
A
#
# COMPACT_ATOMS: atom_id res chain seq x y z
N MET A 1 0.16 10.14 -0.18
CA MET A 1 -0.38 9.76 1.14
C MET A 1 -0.84 10.98 1.94
N ASN A 2 -1.75 11.81 1.39
CA ASN A 2 -2.27 12.99 2.12
C ASN A 2 -3.52 12.68 2.97
N TYR A 3 -4.09 11.49 2.81
CA TYR A 3 -5.33 11.07 3.47
C TYR A 3 -5.14 10.38 4.83
N GLY A 4 -3.89 10.20 5.29
CA GLY A 4 -3.60 9.59 6.58
C GLY A 4 -4.17 10.41 7.73
N LYS A 5 -5.02 9.78 8.56
CA LYS A 5 -5.73 10.42 9.67
C LYS A 5 -4.89 10.47 10.94
N THR A 6 -4.07 9.44 11.17
CA THR A 6 -3.19 9.31 12.34
C THR A 6 -1.72 9.48 11.96
N TYR A 7 -0.85 9.66 12.94
CA TYR A 7 0.60 9.64 12.70
C TYR A 7 1.05 8.28 12.17
N ASP A 8 0.50 7.19 12.70
CA ASP A 8 0.83 5.84 12.27
C ASP A 8 0.47 5.60 10.81
N GLU A 9 -0.72 6.05 10.36
CA GLU A 9 -1.12 5.98 8.96
C GLU A 9 -0.17 6.78 8.05
N LYS A 10 0.30 7.93 8.51
CA LYS A 10 1.26 8.75 7.76
C LYS A 10 2.65 8.11 7.72
N ILE A 11 3.13 7.55 8.83
CA ILE A 11 4.42 6.87 8.92
C ILE A 11 4.42 5.65 7.99
N VAL A 12 3.45 4.74 8.17
CA VAL A 12 3.32 3.55 7.32
C VAL A 12 3.09 3.97 5.87
N GLY A 13 2.28 4.99 5.62
CA GLY A 13 2.05 5.51 4.28
C GLY A 13 3.32 6.00 3.58
N VAL A 14 4.20 6.70 4.28
CA VAL A 14 5.49 7.14 3.72
C VAL A 14 6.42 5.95 3.47
N LEU A 15 6.37 4.91 4.32
CA LEU A 15 7.27 3.76 4.26
C LEU A 15 6.75 2.57 3.45
N HIS A 16 5.49 2.56 2.98
CA HIS A 16 4.85 1.34 2.47
C HIS A 16 5.57 0.67 1.30
N ASP A 17 6.22 1.45 0.43
CA ASP A 17 6.98 0.94 -0.73
C ASP A 17 8.48 0.78 -0.44
N VAL A 18 8.97 1.20 0.73
CA VAL A 18 10.42 1.28 1.01
C VAL A 18 11.11 -0.08 0.92
N ILE A 19 10.42 -1.15 1.30
CA ILE A 19 10.97 -2.52 1.25
C ILE A 19 11.01 -3.04 -0.19
N GLU A 20 10.04 -2.65 -1.04
CA GLU A 20 10.02 -3.04 -2.47
C GLU A 20 11.07 -2.24 -3.27
N ASP A 21 11.25 -0.95 -2.95
CA ASP A 21 12.10 -0.02 -3.72
C ASP A 21 13.56 0.04 -3.27
N CYS A 22 13.85 -0.28 -2.00
CA CYS A 22 15.19 -0.21 -1.42
C CYS A 22 15.64 -1.57 -0.88
N PRO A 23 16.34 -2.41 -1.68
CA PRO A 23 16.76 -3.75 -1.28
C PRO A 23 17.61 -3.84 0.00
N GLN A 24 18.26 -2.73 0.39
CA GLN A 24 19.06 -2.61 1.61
C GLN A 24 18.23 -2.38 2.87
N ILE A 25 16.95 -2.01 2.75
CA ILE A 25 16.04 -1.75 3.87
C ILE A 25 15.19 -3.00 4.08
N THR A 26 15.28 -3.58 5.28
CA THR A 26 14.51 -4.77 5.68
C THR A 26 13.58 -4.45 6.84
N LEU A 27 12.62 -5.35 7.11
CA LEU A 27 11.76 -5.24 8.29
C LEU A 27 12.58 -5.24 9.59
N ASP A 28 13.63 -6.07 9.66
CA ASP A 28 14.55 -6.11 10.80
C ASP A 28 15.31 -4.79 10.97
N TYR A 29 15.73 -4.17 9.87
CA TYR A 29 16.35 -2.85 9.92
C TYR A 29 15.39 -1.82 10.54
N LEU A 30 14.12 -1.80 10.15
CA LEU A 30 13.13 -0.90 10.74
C LEU A 30 12.94 -1.16 12.24
N LEU A 31 12.90 -2.43 12.67
CA LEU A 31 12.85 -2.76 14.09
C LEU A 31 14.09 -2.24 14.85
N GLN A 32 15.28 -2.36 14.27
CA GLN A 32 16.52 -1.85 14.85
C GLN A 32 16.57 -0.31 14.92
N GLN A 33 15.91 0.39 13.99
CA GLN A 33 15.75 1.84 14.05
C GLN A 33 14.72 2.30 15.11
N GLY A 34 14.06 1.37 15.79
CA GLY A 34 13.13 1.65 16.89
C GLY A 34 11.68 1.87 16.44
N PHE A 35 11.32 1.48 15.22
CA PHE A 35 9.91 1.51 14.82
C PHE A 35 9.09 0.49 15.64
N PRO A 36 7.88 0.87 16.10
CA PRO A 36 6.99 -0.06 16.80
C PRO A 36 6.67 -1.30 15.96
N LYS A 37 6.48 -2.44 16.62
CA LYS A 37 6.19 -3.72 15.94
C LYS A 37 4.93 -3.65 15.09
N GLU A 38 3.94 -2.89 15.53
CA GLU A 38 2.66 -2.69 14.85
C GLU A 38 2.85 -1.93 13.52
N ILE A 39 3.77 -0.95 13.48
CA ILE A 39 4.14 -0.21 12.27
C ILE A 39 4.87 -1.14 11.29
N VAL A 40 5.87 -1.88 11.78
CA VAL A 40 6.64 -2.80 10.93
C VAL A 40 5.75 -3.92 10.38
N PHE A 41 4.84 -4.45 11.19
CA PHE A 41 3.86 -5.45 10.75
C PHE A 41 2.89 -4.90 9.70
N ALA A 42 2.46 -3.64 9.83
CA ALA A 42 1.64 -3.01 8.79
C ALA A 42 2.42 -2.84 7.47
N ILE A 43 3.70 -2.47 7.53
CA ILE A 43 4.58 -2.38 6.34
C ILE A 43 4.78 -3.75 5.70
N GLU A 44 5.01 -4.80 6.51
CA GLU A 44 5.07 -6.18 6.02
C GLU A 44 3.77 -6.56 5.28
N CYS A 45 2.61 -6.23 5.84
CA CYS A 45 1.32 -6.49 5.20
C CYS A 45 1.15 -5.74 3.87
N LEU A 46 1.86 -4.62 3.67
CA LEU A 46 1.82 -3.79 2.46
C LEU A 46 2.93 -4.10 1.45
N THR A 47 3.83 -5.02 1.77
CA THR A 47 4.95 -5.42 0.90
C THR A 47 4.61 -6.73 0.18
N LYS A 48 4.75 -6.78 -1.14
CA LYS A 48 4.62 -8.04 -1.88
C LYS A 48 5.83 -8.92 -1.65
N ASN A 49 5.57 -10.15 -1.20
CA ASN A 49 6.60 -11.16 -1.04
C ASN A 49 6.00 -12.54 -1.34
N PRO A 50 6.43 -13.24 -2.40
CA PRO A 50 7.46 -12.85 -3.38
C PRO A 50 7.00 -11.74 -4.35
N PRO A 51 7.88 -11.11 -5.15
CA PRO A 51 7.52 -10.03 -6.08
C PRO A 51 6.45 -10.39 -7.13
N ASN A 52 6.31 -11.68 -7.44
CA ASN A 52 5.30 -12.23 -8.36
C ASN A 52 4.03 -12.74 -7.65
N GLN A 53 3.85 -12.41 -6.37
CA GLN A 53 2.64 -12.73 -5.61
C GLN A 53 1.40 -12.28 -6.36
N ASP A 54 0.37 -13.14 -6.35
CA ASP A 54 -0.92 -12.79 -6.93
C ASP A 54 -1.50 -11.54 -6.26
N TYR A 55 -2.10 -10.67 -7.05
CA TYR A 55 -2.56 -9.38 -6.52
C TYR A 55 -3.75 -9.53 -5.57
N THR A 56 -4.62 -10.51 -5.80
CA THR A 56 -5.74 -10.80 -4.90
C THR A 56 -5.25 -11.36 -3.57
N GLU A 57 -4.22 -12.22 -3.59
CA GLU A 57 -3.54 -12.67 -2.36
C GLU A 57 -2.88 -11.51 -1.63
N PHE A 58 -2.21 -10.61 -2.34
CA PHE A 58 -1.62 -9.41 -1.77
C PHE A 58 -2.67 -8.50 -1.11
N VAL A 59 -3.80 -8.24 -1.76
CA VAL A 59 -4.89 -7.46 -1.15
C VAL A 59 -5.37 -8.13 0.14
N LYS A 60 -5.53 -9.47 0.14
CA LYS A 60 -5.91 -10.21 1.35
C LYS A 60 -4.86 -10.16 2.47
N GLN A 61 -3.58 -10.10 2.12
CA GLN A 61 -2.51 -9.93 3.09
C GLN A 61 -2.64 -8.59 3.84
N THR A 62 -3.05 -7.51 3.17
CA THR A 62 -3.24 -6.20 3.82
C THR A 62 -4.28 -6.25 4.95
N GLU A 63 -5.23 -7.17 4.87
CA GLU A 63 -6.32 -7.32 5.85
C GLU A 63 -5.87 -7.84 7.22
N LYS A 64 -4.63 -8.34 7.32
CA LYS A 64 -4.04 -8.78 8.60
C LYS A 64 -3.79 -7.63 9.57
N SER A 65 -3.76 -6.39 9.09
CA SER A 65 -3.54 -5.20 9.91
C SER A 65 -4.55 -4.09 9.52
N PRO A 66 -5.39 -3.61 10.46
CA PRO A 66 -6.30 -2.49 10.18
C PRO A 66 -5.56 -1.24 9.70
N LEU A 67 -4.33 -1.02 10.20
CA LEU A 67 -3.47 0.06 9.76
C LEU A 67 -3.03 -0.11 8.31
N ALA A 68 -2.67 -1.33 7.91
CA ALA A 68 -2.33 -1.64 6.52
C ALA A 68 -3.54 -1.46 5.60
N VAL A 69 -4.75 -1.87 6.01
CA VAL A 69 -5.98 -1.63 5.25
C VAL A 69 -6.20 -0.13 5.02
N ALA A 70 -6.14 0.68 6.08
CA ALA A 70 -6.34 2.13 5.99
C ALA A 70 -5.33 2.78 5.04
N VAL A 71 -4.06 2.41 5.15
CA VAL A 71 -3.00 2.89 4.27
C VAL A 71 -3.20 2.40 2.84
N LYS A 72 -3.62 1.14 2.63
CA LYS A 72 -3.85 0.62 1.28
C LYS A 72 -5.01 1.33 0.60
N MET A 73 -6.08 1.64 1.31
CA MET A 73 -7.19 2.42 0.77
C MET A 73 -6.75 3.83 0.36
N ASN A 74 -5.88 4.46 1.17
CA ASN A 74 -5.31 5.76 0.85
C ASN A 74 -4.40 5.71 -0.39
N ASP A 75 -3.52 4.71 -0.47
CA ASP A 75 -2.67 4.45 -1.64
C ASP A 75 -3.50 4.24 -2.91
N LEU A 76 -4.54 3.39 -2.85
CA LEU A 76 -5.41 3.13 -3.99
C LEU A 76 -6.17 4.39 -4.43
N ARG A 77 -6.67 5.19 -3.48
CA ARG A 77 -7.34 6.46 -3.77
C ARG A 77 -6.39 7.43 -4.45
N ASP A 78 -5.17 7.56 -3.93
CA ASP A 78 -4.14 8.38 -4.54
C ASP A 78 -3.88 7.84 -5.97
N ASN A 79 -3.60 6.56 -6.14
CA ASN A 79 -3.28 5.93 -7.43
C ASN A 79 -4.37 6.03 -8.50
N MET A 80 -5.63 6.19 -8.10
CA MET A 80 -6.76 6.40 -9.00
C MET A 80 -7.04 7.87 -9.30
N ASP A 81 -6.33 8.82 -8.68
CA ASP A 81 -6.49 10.24 -8.93
C ASP A 81 -6.04 10.60 -10.35
N LEU A 82 -7.00 10.83 -11.25
CA LEU A 82 -6.74 11.17 -12.64
C LEU A 82 -6.01 12.51 -12.81
N THR A 83 -6.05 13.40 -11.81
CA THR A 83 -5.38 14.70 -11.88
C THR A 83 -3.86 14.59 -11.82
N ARG A 84 -3.30 13.44 -11.41
CA ARG A 84 -1.85 13.18 -11.41
C ARG A 84 -1.25 12.99 -12.81
N PHE A 85 -2.08 12.69 -13.81
CA PHE A 85 -1.62 12.38 -15.16
C PHE A 85 -1.41 13.68 -15.95
N THR A 86 -0.19 13.90 -16.41
CA THR A 86 0.19 15.07 -17.23
C THR A 86 0.13 14.78 -18.74
N LYS A 87 -0.30 13.58 -19.12
CA LYS A 87 -0.42 13.08 -20.49
C LYS A 87 -1.71 12.27 -20.63
N PRO A 88 -2.26 12.11 -21.85
CA PRO A 88 -3.39 11.22 -22.10
C PRO A 88 -3.13 9.79 -21.62
N LEU A 89 -4.16 9.14 -21.08
CA LEU A 89 -4.09 7.77 -20.56
C LEU A 89 -3.87 6.75 -21.67
N THR A 90 -3.02 5.77 -21.40
CA THR A 90 -2.78 4.63 -22.28
C THR A 90 -3.62 3.42 -21.87
N GLU A 91 -3.71 2.40 -22.73
CA GLU A 91 -4.35 1.11 -22.37
C GLU A 91 -3.74 0.47 -21.12
N ARG A 92 -2.43 0.65 -20.90
CA ARG A 92 -1.75 0.15 -19.70
C ARG A 92 -2.26 0.86 -18.45
N ASP A 93 -2.51 2.16 -18.54
CA ASP A 93 -3.03 2.95 -17.41
C ASP A 93 -4.46 2.54 -17.08
N TYR A 94 -5.32 2.35 -18.08
CA TYR A 94 -6.68 1.84 -17.86
C TYR A 94 -6.68 0.47 -17.19
N LYS A 95 -5.81 -0.45 -17.62
CA LYS A 95 -5.66 -1.77 -16.97
C LYS A 95 -5.25 -1.64 -15.50
N ARG A 96 -4.31 -0.74 -15.17
CA ARG A 96 -3.88 -0.49 -13.79
C ARG A 96 -4.97 0.17 -12.95
N LEU A 97 -5.66 1.18 -13.49
CA LEU A 97 -6.77 1.86 -12.81
C LEU A 97 -7.90 0.89 -12.49
N ASN A 98 -8.28 0.02 -13.43
CA ASN A 98 -9.30 -0.99 -13.18
C ASN A 98 -8.86 -1.98 -12.08
N LYS A 99 -7.59 -2.42 -12.11
CA LYS A 99 -7.01 -3.26 -11.05
C LYS A 99 -7.06 -2.58 -9.68
N TYR A 100 -6.75 -1.28 -9.60
CA TYR A 100 -6.84 -0.51 -8.36
C TYR A 100 -8.28 -0.33 -7.89
N LEU A 101 -9.20 -0.05 -8.81
CA LEU A 101 -10.62 0.10 -8.52
C LEU A 101 -11.21 -1.20 -7.95
N THR A 102 -10.88 -2.36 -8.52
CA THR A 102 -11.34 -3.66 -8.01
C THR A 102 -10.89 -3.88 -6.56
N ALA A 103 -9.61 -3.63 -6.25
CA ALA A 103 -9.11 -3.76 -4.88
C ALA A 103 -9.76 -2.75 -3.92
N TYR A 104 -9.97 -1.51 -4.38
CA TYR A 104 -10.58 -0.46 -3.56
C TYR A 104 -12.03 -0.78 -3.22
N LEU A 105 -12.82 -1.23 -4.21
CA LEU A 105 -14.22 -1.63 -3.98
C LEU A 105 -14.31 -2.82 -3.03
N TYR A 106 -13.42 -3.81 -3.19
CA TYR A 106 -13.33 -4.96 -2.29
C TYR A 106 -13.10 -4.54 -0.83
N LEU A 107 -12.09 -3.69 -0.60
CA LEU A 107 -11.77 -3.24 0.76
C LEU A 107 -12.87 -2.33 1.34
N LYS A 108 -13.42 -1.42 0.54
CA LYS A 108 -14.49 -0.49 0.94
C LYS A 108 -15.79 -1.20 1.33
N GLU A 109 -16.11 -2.33 0.70
CA GLU A 109 -17.31 -3.11 1.07
C GLU A 109 -17.14 -3.80 2.43
N LYS A 110 -15.89 -4.14 2.79
CA LYS A 110 -15.58 -4.95 3.96
C LYS A 110 -15.20 -4.13 5.21
N TYR A 111 -14.67 -2.92 5.04
CA TYR A 111 -14.12 -2.04 6.09
C TYR A 111 -14.56 -0.59 5.91
#